data_AF-A0A3N9WYM5-F1
#
_entry.id   AF-A0A3N9WYM5-F1
#
_cell.length_a   1.000
_cell.length_b   1.000
_cell.length_c   1.000
_cell.angle_alpha   90.00
_cell.angle_beta   90.00
_cell.angle_gamma   90.00
#
_symmetry.space_group_name_H-M   'P 1'
#
loop_
_entity.id
_entity.type
_entity.pdbx_description
1 polymer ?
#
loop_
_entity_poly.entity_id
_entity_poly.type
_entity_poly.pdbx_seq_one_letter_code
_entity_poly.pdbx_strand_id
1 'polypeptide(L)'
;MDSTSQPADEPATGRPGRLNVGDPDLRKTRLLARECATCIFKPGNPMNLEPGRLKQMVTAARGDAGYIICHSTLPYAGSAVPPAVCRGFADRYRTWQLQVMERLWGFVDVEPPDPDPIRTPE
;
A
#
# COMPACT_ATOMS: atom_id res chain seq x y z
N MET A 1 0.95 1.90 -52.84
CA MET A 1 -0.47 1.51 -52.69
C MET A 1 -0.43 -0.01 -52.66
N ASP A 2 -0.47 -0.73 -51.56
CA ASP A 2 -1.10 -0.52 -50.25
C ASP A 2 -0.21 -1.14 -49.16
N SER A 3 0.09 -0.38 -48.10
CA SER A 3 0.56 -0.95 -46.84
C SER A 3 -0.60 -0.85 -45.86
N THR A 4 -1.32 -1.97 -45.74
CA THR A 4 -2.44 -2.15 -44.82
C THR A 4 -1.99 -1.80 -43.40
N SER A 5 -2.61 -0.77 -42.85
CA SER A 5 -2.45 -0.34 -41.45
C SER A 5 -2.86 -1.47 -40.51
N GLN A 6 -1.98 -1.84 -39.58
CA GLN A 6 -2.36 -2.65 -38.43
C GLN A 6 -3.35 -1.85 -37.56
N PRO A 7 -4.47 -2.45 -37.13
CA PRO A 7 -5.43 -1.77 -36.27
C PRO A 7 -4.82 -1.54 -34.89
N ALA A 8 -5.19 -0.38 -34.34
CA ALA A 8 -4.77 0.14 -33.06
C ALA A 8 -5.01 -0.81 -31.89
N ASP A 9 -4.05 -0.81 -30.96
CA ASP A 9 -4.12 -1.22 -29.56
C ASP A 9 -5.48 -1.75 -29.10
N GLU A 10 -5.63 -3.07 -29.09
CA GLU A 10 -6.61 -3.72 -28.25
C GLU A 10 -6.26 -3.39 -26.79
N PRO A 11 -7.19 -2.87 -25.96
CA PRO A 11 -6.90 -2.58 -24.57
C PRO A 11 -6.61 -3.90 -23.85
N ALA A 12 -5.34 -4.13 -23.57
CA ALA A 12 -4.88 -5.29 -22.83
C ALA A 12 -5.72 -5.46 -21.57
N THR A 13 -6.45 -6.56 -21.49
CA THR A 13 -7.22 -6.99 -20.34
C THR A 13 -6.29 -7.11 -19.13
N GLY A 14 -6.38 -6.12 -18.24
CA GLY A 14 -6.05 -6.25 -16.81
C GLY A 14 -4.60 -6.59 -16.48
N ARG A 15 -3.64 -5.72 -16.82
CA ARG A 15 -2.43 -5.63 -15.98
C ARG A 15 -2.91 -5.25 -14.58
N PRO A 16 -2.60 -6.01 -13.51
CA PRO A 16 -3.01 -5.61 -12.17
C PRO A 16 -2.51 -4.18 -11.96
N GLY A 17 -3.44 -3.25 -11.75
CA GLY A 17 -3.14 -1.83 -11.66
C GLY A 17 -1.96 -1.65 -10.71
N ARG A 18 -0.93 -0.91 -11.13
CA ARG A 18 0.22 -0.65 -10.24
C ARG A 18 -0.33 -0.09 -8.94
N LEU A 19 0.00 -0.74 -7.83
CA LEU A 19 -0.42 -0.28 -6.50
C LEU A 19 -0.02 1.19 -6.36
N ASN A 20 -1.00 2.06 -6.12
CA ASN A 20 -0.81 3.49 -6.03
C ASN A 20 -1.32 3.98 -4.68
N VAL A 21 -0.48 4.75 -3.98
CA VAL A 21 -0.82 5.40 -2.70
C VAL A 21 -1.21 6.87 -2.83
N GLY A 22 -1.10 7.45 -4.02
CA GLY A 22 -1.53 8.83 -4.29
C GLY A 22 -3.06 8.96 -4.27
N ASP A 23 -3.54 10.03 -3.67
CA ASP A 23 -4.90 10.54 -3.82
C ASP A 23 -4.92 11.52 -5.01
N PRO A 24 -5.55 11.18 -6.14
CA PRO A 24 -5.55 12.03 -7.32
C PRO A 24 -6.38 13.30 -7.13
N ASP A 25 -7.43 13.26 -6.33
CA ASP A 25 -8.38 14.36 -6.14
C ASP A 25 -7.79 15.41 -5.20
N LEU A 26 -7.21 14.96 -4.09
CA LEU A 26 -6.55 15.83 -3.11
C LEU A 26 -5.12 16.19 -3.50
N ARG A 27 -4.53 15.47 -4.47
CA ARG A 27 -3.11 15.56 -4.85
C ARG A 27 -2.17 15.36 -3.66
N LYS A 28 -2.51 14.39 -2.81
CA LYS A 28 -1.78 14.01 -1.59
C LYS A 28 -1.35 12.55 -1.64
N THR A 29 -0.54 12.12 -0.68
CA THR A 29 -0.29 10.70 -0.43
C THR A 29 -1.22 10.18 0.65
N ARG A 30 -1.90 9.04 0.42
CA ARG A 30 -2.73 8.37 1.42
C ARG A 30 -1.84 7.70 2.46
N LEU A 31 -2.06 8.03 3.73
CA LEU A 31 -1.44 7.43 4.89
C LEU A 31 -2.56 6.89 5.78
N LEU A 32 -2.41 5.68 6.33
CA LEU A 32 -3.39 5.24 7.32
C LEU A 32 -3.36 6.14 8.56
N ALA A 33 -4.53 6.57 9.02
CA ALA A 33 -4.67 7.44 10.20
C ALA A 33 -4.13 6.76 11.48
N ARG A 34 -4.29 5.43 11.56
CA ARG A 34 -3.87 4.59 12.70
C ARG A 34 -3.37 3.22 12.23
N GLU A 35 -2.71 2.48 13.11
CA GLU A 35 -2.34 1.10 12.85
C GLU A 35 -3.60 0.22 12.68
N CYS A 36 -3.69 -0.52 11.56
CA CYS A 36 -4.82 -1.41 11.27
C CYS A 36 -4.90 -2.60 12.27
N ALA A 37 -6.01 -3.34 12.26
CA ALA A 37 -6.27 -4.43 13.21
C ALA A 37 -5.11 -5.45 13.28
N THR A 38 -4.65 -5.93 12.13
CA THR A 38 -3.56 -6.92 11.99
C THR A 38 -2.22 -6.29 11.62
N CYS A 39 -1.93 -5.08 12.11
CA CYS A 39 -0.70 -4.37 11.77
C CYS A 39 0.55 -5.19 12.11
N ILE A 40 1.51 -5.24 11.17
CA ILE A 40 2.78 -5.97 11.31
C ILE A 40 3.69 -5.43 12.42
N PHE A 41 3.42 -4.24 12.95
CA PHE A 41 4.17 -3.62 14.04
C PHE A 41 3.48 -3.74 15.40
N LYS A 42 2.26 -4.31 15.46
CA LYS A 42 1.59 -4.56 16.75
C LYS A 42 2.27 -5.72 17.48
N PRO A 43 2.30 -5.68 18.83
CA PRO A 43 2.71 -6.82 19.63
C PRO A 43 1.89 -8.07 19.30
N GLY A 44 2.50 -9.24 19.46
CA GLY A 44 1.81 -10.53 19.27
C GLY A 44 1.72 -11.04 17.83
N ASN A 45 2.30 -10.34 16.84
CA ASN A 45 2.35 -10.77 15.44
C ASN A 45 0.95 -11.13 14.86
N PRO A 46 -0.03 -10.20 14.88
CA PRO A 46 -1.41 -10.52 14.50
C PRO A 46 -1.59 -10.87 13.02
N MET A 47 -0.58 -10.64 12.17
CA MET A 47 -0.57 -11.07 10.77
C MET A 47 0.10 -12.44 10.56
N ASN A 48 0.51 -13.11 11.64
CA ASN A 48 1.16 -14.42 11.62
C ASN A 48 2.37 -14.45 10.67
N LEU A 49 3.19 -13.40 10.69
CA LEU A 49 4.40 -13.34 9.89
C LEU A 49 5.40 -14.42 10.33
N GLU A 50 6.02 -15.08 9.35
CA GLU A 50 7.15 -15.97 9.61
C GLU A 50 8.28 -15.26 10.38
N PRO A 51 9.03 -15.98 11.24
CA PRO A 51 10.16 -15.41 11.95
C PRO A 51 11.13 -14.65 11.02
N GLY A 52 11.45 -13.41 11.37
CA GLY A 52 12.34 -12.55 10.59
C GLY A 52 11.71 -11.89 9.36
N ARG A 53 10.49 -12.24 8.96
CA ARG A 53 9.82 -11.65 7.79
C ARG A 53 9.62 -10.14 7.93
N LEU A 54 9.21 -9.66 9.10
CA LEU A 54 9.08 -8.22 9.38
C LEU A 54 10.40 -7.49 9.17
N LYS A 55 11.51 -8.05 9.70
CA LYS A 55 12.84 -7.47 9.54
C LYS A 55 13.23 -7.40 8.06
N GLN A 56 12.96 -8.44 7.28
CA GLN A 56 13.21 -8.44 5.84
C GLN A 56 12.42 -7.34 5.11
N MET A 57 11.12 -7.22 5.39
CA MET A 57 10.27 -6.18 4.79
C MET A 57 10.75 -4.76 5.11
N VAL A 58 11.11 -4.51 6.37
CA VAL A 58 11.66 -3.21 6.80
C VAL A 58 13.00 -2.94 6.11
N THR A 59 13.90 -3.93 6.06
CA THR A 59 15.20 -3.78 5.41
C THR A 59 15.04 -3.45 3.93
N ALA A 60 14.18 -4.17 3.21
CA ALA A 60 13.90 -3.90 1.80
C ALA A 60 13.31 -2.48 1.61
N ALA A 61 12.26 -2.13 2.35
CA ALA A 61 11.62 -0.82 2.24
C ALA A 61 12.59 0.33 2.55
N ARG A 62 13.53 0.14 3.49
CA ARG A 62 14.56 1.13 3.80
C ARG A 62 15.69 1.15 2.76
N GLY A 63 16.09 -0.01 2.23
CA GLY A 63 17.14 -0.14 1.21
C GLY A 63 16.77 0.56 -0.09
N ASP A 64 15.50 0.45 -0.48
CA ASP A 64 14.94 1.16 -1.65
C ASP A 64 14.60 2.63 -1.33
N ALA A 65 14.83 3.06 -0.09
CA ALA A 65 14.38 4.30 0.51
C ALA A 65 12.85 4.54 0.43
N GLY A 66 12.07 3.52 0.10
CA GLY A 66 10.63 3.55 -0.11
C GLY A 66 9.79 3.54 1.17
N TYR A 67 8.66 2.83 1.09
CA TYR A 67 7.66 2.72 2.15
C TYR A 67 6.98 1.35 2.05
N ILE A 68 6.23 0.99 3.09
CA ILE A 68 5.37 -0.21 3.08
C ILE A 68 3.92 0.23 2.84
N ILE A 69 3.26 -0.36 1.84
CA ILE A 69 1.81 -0.23 1.64
C ILE A 69 1.11 -1.10 2.68
N CYS A 70 0.06 -0.59 3.33
CA CYS A 70 -0.68 -1.37 4.30
C CYS A 70 -1.40 -2.54 3.63
N HIS A 71 -1.18 -3.75 4.13
CA HIS A 71 -1.81 -4.96 3.59
C HIS A 71 -3.33 -4.91 3.63
N SER A 72 -3.92 -4.27 4.65
CA SER A 72 -5.38 -4.13 4.77
C SER A 72 -6.00 -3.29 3.66
N THR A 73 -5.20 -2.51 2.91
CA THR A 73 -5.66 -1.66 1.81
C THR A 73 -5.26 -2.21 0.43
N LEU A 74 -4.69 -3.40 0.37
CA LEU A 74 -4.32 -4.02 -0.90
C LEU A 74 -5.57 -4.59 -1.59
N PRO A 75 -5.64 -4.58 -2.93
CA PRO A 75 -6.84 -5.05 -3.65
C PRO A 75 -7.24 -6.48 -3.31
N TYR A 76 -6.26 -7.36 -3.05
CA TYR A 76 -6.48 -8.75 -2.67
C TYR A 76 -6.93 -8.94 -1.22
N ALA A 77 -6.94 -7.88 -0.40
CA ALA A 77 -7.53 -7.90 0.93
C ALA A 77 -9.06 -7.69 0.90
N GLY A 78 -9.68 -7.50 -0.28
CA GLY A 78 -11.11 -7.20 -0.41
C GLY A 78 -11.48 -5.80 0.07
N SER A 79 -10.48 -4.92 0.19
CA SER A 79 -10.67 -3.59 0.77
C SER A 79 -11.31 -2.63 -0.22
N ALA A 80 -12.38 -1.97 0.20
CA ALA A 80 -12.92 -0.80 -0.49
C ALA A 80 -12.03 0.44 -0.30
N VAL A 81 -11.08 0.39 0.65
CA VAL A 81 -10.15 1.48 0.93
C VAL A 81 -8.96 1.39 -0.05
N PRO A 82 -8.71 2.45 -0.86
CA PRO A 82 -7.59 2.46 -1.79
C PRO A 82 -6.23 2.27 -1.09
N PRO A 83 -5.18 1.72 -1.76
CA PRO A 83 -3.90 1.37 -1.13
C PRO A 83 -3.20 2.52 -0.38
N ALA A 84 -3.00 2.45 0.93
CA ALA A 84 -2.41 3.54 1.71
C ALA A 84 -1.04 3.16 2.29
N VAL A 85 -0.20 4.16 2.58
CA VAL A 85 1.04 3.96 3.34
C VAL A 85 0.71 3.39 4.73
N CYS A 86 1.48 2.40 5.16
CA CYS A 86 1.34 1.79 6.48
C CYS A 86 1.70 2.80 7.59
N ARG A 87 0.74 3.12 8.46
CA ARG A 87 0.95 3.98 9.64
C ARG A 87 2.12 3.51 10.50
N GLY A 88 2.11 2.24 10.90
CA GLY A 88 3.13 1.69 11.78
C GLY A 88 4.56 1.76 11.21
N PHE A 89 4.71 1.70 9.88
CA PHE A 89 6.01 1.92 9.23
C PHE A 89 6.39 3.40 9.26
N ALA A 90 5.49 4.29 8.86
CA ALA A 90 5.73 5.73 8.82
C ALA A 90 6.05 6.33 10.21
N ASP A 91 5.49 5.76 11.28
CA ASP A 91 5.79 6.16 12.67
C ASP A 91 7.22 5.81 13.10
N ARG A 92 7.75 4.69 12.59
CA ARG A 92 9.02 4.11 13.06
C ARG A 92 10.21 4.45 12.18
N TYR A 93 9.96 4.77 10.91
CA TYR A 93 11.01 4.95 9.92
C TYR A 93 10.82 6.24 9.12
N ARG A 94 11.91 7.00 8.99
CA ARG A 94 12.00 8.18 8.13
C ARG A 94 12.85 7.86 6.91
N THR A 95 12.23 7.33 5.86
CA THR A 95 12.91 7.10 4.59
C THR A 95 12.90 8.35 3.71
N TRP A 96 13.72 8.39 2.66
CA TRP A 96 13.75 9.55 1.75
C TRP A 96 12.40 9.73 1.04
N GLN A 97 11.77 8.66 0.56
CA GLN A 97 10.51 8.74 -0.17
C GLN A 97 9.39 9.29 0.73
N LEU A 98 9.34 8.89 2.00
CA LEU A 98 8.37 9.46 2.96
C LEU A 98 8.59 10.96 3.18
N GLN A 99 9.84 11.40 3.30
CA GLN A 99 10.17 12.82 3.46
C GLN A 99 9.79 13.64 2.22
N VAL A 100 10.08 13.12 1.02
CA VAL A 100 9.68 13.76 -0.25
C VAL A 100 8.16 13.82 -0.37
N MET A 101 7.46 12.73 -0.03
CA MET A 101 6.00 12.67 -0.05
C MET A 101 5.38 13.73 0.87
N GLU A 102 5.86 13.80 2.10
CA GLU A 102 5.42 14.78 3.09
C GLU A 102 5.69 16.23 2.64
N ARG A 103 6.86 16.50 2.08
CA ARG A 103 7.30 17.86 1.71
C ARG A 103 6.62 18.39 0.45
N LEU A 104 6.38 17.54 -0.55
CA LEU A 104 5.88 17.97 -1.87
C LEU A 104 4.35 17.91 -1.97
N TRP A 105 3.74 16.85 -1.45
CA TRP A 105 2.29 16.62 -1.58
C TRP A 105 1.57 16.61 -0.23
N GLY A 106 2.27 16.25 0.84
CA GLY A 106 1.68 16.02 2.16
C GLY A 106 0.86 14.72 2.20
N PHE A 107 0.42 14.39 3.42
CA PHE A 107 -0.42 13.21 3.66
C PHE A 107 -1.90 13.59 3.80
N VAL A 108 -2.76 12.67 3.35
CA VAL A 108 -4.15 12.59 3.76
C VAL A 108 -4.33 11.34 4.60
N ASP A 109 -4.92 11.50 5.78
CA ASP A 109 -5.25 10.38 6.65
C ASP A 109 -6.45 9.61 6.10
N VAL A 110 -6.29 8.30 6.03
CA VAL A 110 -7.32 7.35 5.59
C VAL A 110 -7.57 6.36 6.72
N GLU A 111 -8.83 6.14 7.05
CA GLU A 111 -9.18 5.19 8.11
C GLU A 111 -8.89 3.75 7.65
N PRO A 112 -8.26 2.90 8.48
CA PRO A 112 -8.08 1.50 8.12
C PRO A 112 -9.46 0.84 7.92
N PRO A 113 -9.59 -0.06 6.94
CA PRO A 113 -10.80 -0.84 6.80
C PRO A 113 -11.02 -1.68 8.05
N ASP A 114 -12.28 -1.83 8.43
CA ASP A 114 -12.65 -2.76 9.48
C ASP A 114 -12.28 -4.19 9.05
N PRO A 115 -11.80 -5.02 9.99
CA PRO A 115 -11.58 -6.43 9.69
C PRO A 115 -12.94 -7.04 9.32
N ASP A 116 -13.04 -7.60 8.11
CA ASP A 116 -14.24 -8.28 7.64
C ASP A 116 -14.64 -9.37 8.67
N PRO A 117 -15.82 -9.26 9.32
CA PRO A 117 -16.24 -10.20 10.35
C PRO A 117 -16.50 -11.63 9.79
N ILE A 118 -16.53 -11.81 8.47
CA ILE A 118 -16.86 -13.09 7.84
C ILE A 118 -15.64 -14.02 7.69
N ARG A 119 -14.41 -13.53 7.89
CA ARG A 119 -13.22 -14.41 8.01
C ARG A 119 -13.01 -14.85 9.46
N THR A 120 -13.86 -15.77 9.92
CA THR A 120 -13.52 -16.61 11.08
C THR A 120 -12.32 -17.47 10.70
N PRO A 121 -11.24 -17.53 11.50
CA PRO A 121 -10.23 -18.56 11.33
C PRO A 121 -10.87 -19.91 11.68
N GLU A 122 -10.83 -20.88 10.75
CA GLU A 122 -11.00 -22.31 11.07
C GLU A 122 -9.87 -22.80 11.97
#